data_AF-A0A149THJ6-F1
#
_entry.id   AF-A0A149THJ6-F1
#
_cell.length_a   1.000
_cell.length_b   1.000
_cell.length_c   1.000
_cell.angle_alpha   90.00
_cell.angle_beta   90.00
_cell.angle_gamma   90.00
#
_symmetry.space_group_name_H-M   'P 1'
#
loop_
_entity.id
_entity.type
_entity.pdbx_description
1 polymer ?
#
loop_
_entity_poly.entity_id
_entity_poly.type
_entity_poly.pdbx_seq_one_letter_code
_entity_poly.pdbx_strand_id
1 'polypeptide(L)' 'MAGKRRSNKPFSICDGRGQIAARYSTLWHAHMAASAWCRQKRVSVPVRKGCKIVAIARPIEGGRVTLDWGDAQELAL' A
#
# COMPACT_ATOMS: atom_id res chain seq x y z
N MET A 1 -21.91 12.65 22.78
CA MET A 1 -20.89 12.77 21.71
C MET A 1 -20.36 11.39 21.38
N ALA A 2 -20.77 10.81 20.24
CA ALA A 2 -20.24 9.52 19.81
C ALA A 2 -18.78 9.72 19.38
N GLY A 3 -17.83 9.22 20.18
CA GLY A 3 -16.42 9.23 19.82
C GLY A 3 -16.26 8.57 18.46
N LYS A 4 -15.75 9.30 17.46
CA LYS A 4 -15.34 8.74 16.17
C LYS A 4 -14.40 7.57 16.48
N ARG A 5 -14.91 6.33 16.42
CA ARG A 5 -14.05 5.14 16.42
C ARG A 5 -13.04 5.39 15.32
N ARG A 6 -11.76 5.56 15.67
CA ARG A 6 -10.66 5.52 14.70
C ARG A 6 -10.80 4.16 14.04
N SER A 7 -11.48 4.09 12.90
CA SER A 7 -11.68 2.82 12.21
C SER A 7 -10.27 2.35 11.88
N ASN A 8 -9.80 1.30 12.57
CA ASN A 8 -8.50 0.71 12.32
C ASN A 8 -8.61 -0.09 11.02
N LYS A 9 -8.88 0.62 9.92
CA LYS A 9 -9.06 0.02 8.60
C LYS A 9 -7.75 -0.68 8.26
N PRO A 10 -7.80 -1.96 7.86
CA PRO A 10 -6.61 -2.68 7.49
C PRO A 10 -5.96 -2.01 6.28
N PHE A 11 -4.66 -2.19 6.17
CA PHE A 11 -3.94 -1.91 4.95
C PHE A 11 -4.26 -2.99 3.93
N SER A 12 -4.17 -2.67 2.64
CA SER A 12 -4.41 -3.62 1.57
C SER A 12 -3.50 -3.34 0.40
N ILE A 13 -3.14 -4.38 -0.34
CA ILE A 13 -2.48 -4.23 -1.63
C ILE A 13 -3.48 -4.57 -2.73
N CYS A 14 -3.38 -3.89 -3.86
CA CYS A 14 -4.25 -4.13 -5.00
C CYS A 14 -3.51 -4.79 -6.16
N ASP A 15 -4.24 -5.58 -6.95
CA ASP A 15 -3.75 -6.09 -8.22
C ASP A 15 -3.77 -5.01 -9.32
N GLY A 16 -3.29 -5.35 -10.52
CA GLY A 16 -3.28 -4.45 -11.68
C GLY A 16 -4.66 -4.01 -12.18
N ARG A 17 -5.75 -4.58 -11.64
CA ARG A 17 -7.15 -4.20 -11.93
C ARG A 17 -7.75 -3.35 -10.80
N GLY A 18 -6.98 -3.01 -9.77
CA GLY A 18 -7.43 -2.25 -8.61
C GLY A 18 -8.23 -3.06 -7.59
N GLN A 19 -8.31 -4.38 -7.73
CA GLN A 19 -8.99 -5.27 -6.78
C GLN A 19 -8.09 -5.55 -5.58
N ILE A 20 -8.68 -5.70 -4.39
CA ILE A 20 -7.91 -6.03 -3.18
C ILE A 20 -7.40 -7.45 -3.30
N ALA A 21 -6.08 -7.60 -3.37
CA ALA A 21 -5.44 -8.91 -3.42
C ALA A 21 -5.13 -9.48 -2.03
N ALA A 22 -4.74 -8.63 -1.08
CA ALA A 22 -4.49 -9.02 0.30
C ALA A 22 -4.69 -7.87 1.28
N ARG A 23 -4.94 -8.20 2.55
CA ARG A 23 -5.11 -7.26 3.66
C ARG A 23 -4.08 -7.51 4.76
N TYR A 24 -3.63 -6.44 5.41
CA TYR A 24 -2.59 -6.46 6.42
C TYR A 24 -2.97 -5.56 7.60
N SER A 25 -2.59 -5.98 8.81
CA SER A 25 -2.81 -5.22 10.04
C SER A 25 -1.87 -4.02 10.18
N THR A 26 -0.70 -4.05 9.53
CA THR A 26 0.30 -2.99 9.61
C THR A 26 0.72 -2.52 8.22
N LEU A 27 1.17 -1.26 8.16
CA LEU A 27 1.69 -0.65 6.93
C LEU A 27 2.96 -1.36 6.47
N TRP A 28 3.84 -1.72 7.41
CA TRP A 28 5.08 -2.46 7.15
C TRP A 28 4.84 -3.77 6.37
N HIS A 29 3.90 -4.61 6.82
CA HIS A 29 3.60 -5.86 6.13
C HIS A 29 3.02 -5.62 4.73
N ALA A 30 2.17 -4.61 4.58
CA ALA A 30 1.64 -4.24 3.27
C ALA A 30 2.74 -3.76 2.32
N HIS A 31 3.73 -3.02 2.80
CA HIS A 31 4.88 -2.56 1.99
C HIS A 31 5.79 -3.70 1.56
N MET A 32 6.12 -4.60 2.48
CA MET A 32 6.92 -5.77 2.17
C MET A 32 6.25 -6.63 1.09
N ALA A 33 4.95 -6.87 1.24
CA ALA A 33 4.17 -7.63 0.26
C ALA A 33 4.05 -6.91 -1.08
N ALA A 34 3.75 -5.61 -1.08
CA ALA A 34 3.67 -4.80 -2.31
C ALA A 34 5.00 -4.77 -3.05
N SER A 35 6.12 -4.63 -2.33
CA SER A 35 7.46 -4.59 -2.92
C SER A 35 7.87 -5.94 -3.49
N ALA A 36 7.61 -7.03 -2.77
CA ALA A 36 7.88 -8.38 -3.24
C ALA A 36 7.06 -8.70 -4.51
N TRP A 37 5.77 -8.37 -4.50
CA TRP A 37 4.89 -8.55 -5.67
C TRP A 37 5.37 -7.69 -6.83
N CYS A 38 5.63 -6.40 -6.60
CA CYS A 38 6.13 -5.47 -7.60
C CYS A 38 7.43 -5.98 -8.25
N ARG A 39 8.36 -6.53 -7.46
CA ARG A 39 9.60 -7.12 -7.96
C ARG A 39 9.34 -8.36 -8.81
N GLN A 40 8.45 -9.25 -8.35
CA GLN A 40 8.17 -10.51 -9.02
C GLN A 40 7.41 -10.32 -10.33
N LYS A 41 6.40 -9.45 -10.34
CA LYS A 41 5.47 -9.26 -11.47
C LYS A 41 5.83 -8.08 -12.36
N ARG A 42 6.79 -7.24 -11.94
CA ARG A 42 7.20 -6.02 -12.67
C ARG A 42 6.05 -5.06 -12.97
N VAL A 43 5.12 -4.95 -12.03
CA VAL A 43 3.97 -4.03 -12.10
C VAL A 43 3.93 -3.15 -10.87
N SER A 44 3.34 -1.96 -10.99
CA SER A 44 3.10 -1.10 -9.84
C SER A 44 2.03 -1.70 -8.93
N VAL A 45 2.26 -1.67 -7.61
CA VAL A 45 1.35 -2.24 -6.61
C VAL A 45 0.96 -1.16 -5.61
N PRO A 46 -0.31 -0.67 -5.64
CA PRO A 46 -0.79 0.31 -4.69
C PRO A 46 -1.04 -0.33 -3.33
N VAL A 47 -0.65 0.38 -2.28
CA VAL A 47 -0.95 0.09 -0.88
C VAL A 47 -2.02 1.07 -0.43
N ARG A 48 -3.12 0.58 0.13
CA ARG A 48 -4.29 1.36 0.53
C ARG A 48 -4.59 1.19 2.00
N LYS A 49 -5.10 2.25 2.65
CA LYS A 49 -5.76 2.20 3.96
C LYS A 49 -7.24 2.54 3.76
N GLY A 50 -8.10 1.52 3.71
CA GLY A 50 -9.46 1.69 3.23
C GLY A 50 -9.49 2.15 1.77
N CYS A 51 -10.14 3.29 1.49
CA CYS A 51 -10.25 3.80 0.12
C CYS A 51 -9.03 4.62 -0.34
N LYS A 52 -8.18 5.11 0.58
CA LYS A 52 -7.03 5.99 0.30
C LYS A 52 -5.79 5.17 -0.08
N ILE A 53 -5.12 5.53 -1.16
CA ILE A 53 -3.77 5.03 -1.48
C ILE A 53 -2.78 5.77 -0.58
N VAL A 54 -1.90 5.02 0.09
CA VAL A 54 -0.92 5.55 1.06
C VAL A 54 0.53 5.33 0.61
N ALA A 55 0.74 4.41 -0.32
CA ALA A 55 2.00 4.20 -1.02
C ALA A 55 1.76 3.42 -2.31
N ILE A 56 2.71 3.47 -3.24
CA ILE A 56 2.73 2.68 -4.47
C ILE A 56 4.13 2.10 -4.62
N ALA A 57 4.26 0.77 -4.59
CA ALA A 57 5.49 0.11 -5.00
C ALA A 57 5.60 0.20 -6.53
N ARG A 58 6.71 0.75 -7.06
CA ARG A 58 6.95 0.87 -8.50
C ARG A 58 8.24 0.14 -8.88
N PRO A 59 8.22 -0.65 -9.96
CA PRO A 59 9.45 -1.22 -10.48
C PRO A 59 10.27 -0.08 -11.10
N ILE A 60 11.57 -0.08 -10.86
CA ILE A 60 12.52 0.80 -11.53
C ILE A 60 13.54 -0.04 -12.31
N GLU A 61 14.34 0.64 -13.11
CA GLU A 61 15.37 0.00 -13.92
C GLU A 61 16.34 -0.82 -13.05
N GLY A 62 16.85 -1.92 -13.60
CA GLY A 62 17.80 -2.78 -12.91
C GLY A 62 17.21 -3.70 -11.82
N GLY A 63 15.90 -3.98 -11.83
CA GLY A 63 15.34 -4.98 -10.89
C GLY A 63 14.93 -4.46 -9.53
N ARG A 64 15.15 -3.17 -9.29
CA ARG A 64 14.86 -2.53 -8.01
C ARG A 64 13.40 -2.11 -7.95
N VAL A 65 12.94 -1.87 -6.73
CA VAL A 65 11.60 -1.35 -6.44
C VAL A 65 11.76 -0.09 -5.62
N THR A 66 11.02 0.95 -5.98
CA THR A 66 10.87 2.15 -5.16
C THR A 66 9.49 2.16 -4.53
N LEU A 67 9.36 2.75 -3.35
CA LEU A 67 8.09 3.05 -2.71
C LEU A 67 7.83 4.55 -2.86
N ASP A 68 6.87 4.87 -3.72
CA ASP A 68 6.36 6.23 -3.87
C ASP A 68 5.22 6.42 -2.87
N TRP A 69 5.42 7.30 -1.91
CA TRP A 69 4.46 7.56 -0.84
C TRP A 69 3.34 8.52 -1.28
N GLY A 70 3.45 9.16 -2.45
CA GLY A 70 2.54 10.23 -2.87
C GLY A 70 2.40 11.34 -1.80
N ASP A 71 1.30 12.10 -1.83
CA ASP A 71 0.92 13.07 -0.79
C ASP A 71 0.49 12.40 0.55
N ALA A 72 0.99 11.20 0.87
CA ALA A 72 0.72 10.53 2.14
C ALA A 72 1.50 11.14 3.34
N GLN A 73 1.84 12.43 3.28
CA GLN A 73 2.29 13.21 4.45
C GLN A 73 1.27 13.18 5.60
N GLU A 74 0.01 12.85 5.32
CA GLU A 74 -1.08 12.81 6.29
C GLU A 74 -1.14 11.56 7.20
N LEU A 75 -0.09 10.74 7.24
CA LEU A 75 0.04 9.62 8.19
C LEU A 75 1.20 9.79 9.18
N ALA A 76 1.75 11.01 9.30
CA ALA A 76 2.54 11.37 10.47
C ALA A 76 1.69 11.14 11.73
N LEU A 77 2.22 10.28 12.61
CA LEU A 77 1.64 9.82 13.87
C LEU A 77 1.23 10.98 14.80
#